data_AF-A0A961JQR7-F1
#
_entry.id   AF-A0A961JQR7-F1
#
_cell.length_a   1.000
_cell.length_b   1.000
_cell.length_c   1.000
_cell.angle_alpha   90.00
_cell.angle_beta   90.00
_cell.angle_gamma   90.00
#
_symmetry.space_group_name_H-M   'P 1'
#
loop_
_entity.id
_entity.type
_entity.pdbx_description
1 polymer ?
#
loop_
_entity_poly.entity_id
_entity_poly.type
_entity_poly.pdbx_seq_one_letter_code
_entity_poly.pdbx_strand_id
1 'polypeptide(L)'
;MLRPAALTALFFALTLSGGAPAMAQLSIPVHGNWCGPGHGAGPALDALDAACLRHDLCIRAAGGPFNCACDLAFMDELRRQPWPNPVLQSRARGVFEAITLIPCADPVGQAMKMEWAARDWMGAVLSGRELPSETFTRFMRMMSEAMARGTIR
;
A
#
# COMPACT_ATOMS: atom_id res chain seq x y z
N MET A 1 53.78 -19.52 -22.12
CA MET A 1 53.29 -18.15 -21.82
C MET A 1 51.79 -18.13 -22.04
N LEU A 2 50.99 -18.17 -20.97
CA LEU A 2 49.71 -17.45 -20.75
C LEU A 2 49.18 -17.95 -19.39
N ARG A 3 49.00 -17.04 -18.43
CA ARG A 3 48.56 -17.38 -17.07
C ARG A 3 47.03 -17.61 -17.08
N PRO A 4 46.51 -18.69 -16.45
CA PRO A 4 45.08 -19.04 -16.51
C PRO A 4 44.16 -18.12 -15.69
N ALA A 5 44.71 -17.09 -15.03
CA ALA A 5 43.95 -16.19 -14.17
C ALA A 5 43.12 -15.12 -14.91
N ALA A 6 43.22 -15.02 -16.24
CA ALA A 6 42.56 -13.97 -17.00
C ALA A 6 41.16 -14.34 -17.53
N LEU A 7 40.78 -15.62 -17.56
CA LEU A 7 39.45 -16.02 -18.09
C LEU A 7 38.34 -16.03 -17.03
N THR A 8 38.66 -16.09 -15.74
CA THR A 8 37.66 -16.09 -14.66
C THR A 8 37.11 -14.70 -14.32
N ALA A 9 37.74 -13.64 -14.81
CA ALA A 9 37.30 -12.26 -14.54
C ALA A 9 36.25 -11.73 -15.53
N LEU A 10 36.04 -12.40 -16.67
CA LEU A 10 35.13 -11.89 -17.71
C LEU A 10 33.67 -12.37 -17.54
N PHE A 11 33.43 -13.39 -16.72
CA PHE A 11 32.07 -13.90 -16.45
C PHE A 11 31.37 -13.21 -15.27
N PHE A 12 32.08 -12.42 -14.47
CA PHE A 12 31.52 -11.73 -13.29
C PHE A 12 31.18 -10.26 -13.54
N ALA A 13 31.13 -9.82 -14.80
CA ALA A 13 30.83 -8.44 -15.17
C ALA A 13 29.54 -8.28 -16.00
N LEU A 14 28.77 -9.35 -16.21
CA LEU A 14 27.59 -9.33 -17.11
C LEU A 14 26.24 -9.54 -16.41
N THR A 15 26.13 -9.32 -15.10
CA THR A 15 24.85 -9.46 -14.36
C THR A 15 24.47 -8.27 -13.48
N LEU A 16 25.17 -7.13 -13.57
CA LEU A 16 24.86 -5.93 -12.77
C LEU A 16 23.99 -4.88 -13.47
N SER A 17 23.28 -5.23 -14.53
CA SER A 17 22.14 -4.44 -15.02
C SER A 17 20.82 -5.01 -14.49
N GLY A 18 20.76 -5.23 -13.18
CA GLY A 18 19.51 -5.30 -12.43
C GLY A 18 18.89 -3.92 -12.32
N GLY A 19 18.52 -3.33 -13.46
CA GLY A 19 17.60 -2.20 -13.47
C GLY A 19 16.29 -2.72 -12.91
N ALA A 20 15.94 -2.31 -11.69
CA ALA A 20 14.59 -2.50 -11.18
C ALA A 20 13.62 -2.04 -12.28
N PRO A 21 12.59 -2.83 -12.65
CA PRO A 21 11.57 -2.31 -13.53
C PRO A 21 11.06 -1.04 -12.88
N ALA A 22 11.19 0.06 -13.60
CA ALA A 22 10.60 1.30 -13.16
C ALA A 22 9.10 1.03 -13.04
N MET A 23 8.59 0.87 -11.82
CA MET A 23 7.16 1.00 -11.52
C MET A 23 6.79 2.46 -11.71
N ALA A 24 7.00 2.93 -12.92
CA ALA A 24 6.80 4.28 -13.34
C ALA A 24 5.37 4.33 -13.88
N GLN A 25 4.57 5.18 -13.24
CA GLN A 25 3.31 5.74 -13.75
C GLN A 25 2.06 4.85 -13.87
N LEU A 26 1.87 3.79 -13.06
CA LEU A 26 0.51 3.26 -12.92
C LEU A 26 -0.27 4.09 -11.89
N SER A 27 -1.24 4.88 -12.36
CA SER A 27 -2.22 5.57 -11.52
C SER A 27 -3.46 4.68 -11.39
N ILE A 28 -3.74 4.20 -10.18
CA ILE A 28 -4.86 3.30 -9.88
C ILE A 28 -5.87 4.05 -9.00
N PRO A 29 -7.00 4.53 -9.54
CA PRO A 29 -8.01 5.23 -8.75
C PRO A 29 -8.85 4.22 -7.95
N VAL A 30 -8.38 3.92 -6.74
CA VAL A 30 -9.05 2.99 -5.83
C VAL A 30 -10.36 3.59 -5.32
N HIS A 31 -10.33 4.83 -4.86
CA HIS A 31 -11.52 5.52 -4.36
C HIS A 31 -11.30 7.04 -4.41
N GLY A 32 -12.35 7.78 -4.78
CA GLY A 32 -12.32 9.23 -4.80
C GLY A 32 -11.19 9.84 -5.62
N ASN A 33 -10.68 10.97 -5.17
CA ASN A 33 -9.64 11.76 -5.81
C ASN A 33 -8.22 11.46 -5.28
N TRP A 34 -8.10 10.74 -4.16
CA TRP A 34 -6.85 10.59 -3.41
C TRP A 34 -6.48 9.16 -3.05
N CYS A 35 -7.41 8.21 -3.03
CA CYS A 35 -7.03 6.84 -2.68
C CYS A 35 -6.46 6.09 -3.90
N GLY A 36 -5.17 5.77 -3.85
CA GLY A 36 -4.55 4.76 -4.70
C GLY A 36 -3.14 5.10 -5.20
N PRO A 37 -2.32 4.11 -5.59
CA PRO A 37 -0.97 4.35 -6.10
C PRO A 37 -0.97 5.30 -7.29
N GLY A 38 -0.16 6.36 -7.23
CA GLY A 38 -0.05 7.36 -8.31
C GLY A 38 -1.34 8.16 -8.58
N HIS A 39 -2.31 8.12 -7.67
CA HIS A 39 -3.56 8.88 -7.70
C HIS A 39 -3.52 9.94 -6.59
N GLY A 40 -4.15 11.12 -6.77
CA GLY A 40 -4.06 12.18 -5.77
C GLY A 40 -4.10 13.61 -6.31
N ALA A 41 -5.28 14.11 -6.66
CA ALA A 41 -5.49 15.51 -7.02
C ALA A 41 -6.95 15.96 -6.86
N GLY A 42 -7.16 17.23 -6.49
CA GLY A 42 -8.50 17.83 -6.38
C GLY A 42 -9.08 17.79 -4.95
N PRO A 43 -10.34 18.18 -4.77
CA PRO A 43 -10.97 18.17 -3.44
C PRO A 43 -11.25 16.74 -2.96
N ALA A 44 -11.20 16.49 -1.65
CA ALA A 44 -11.67 15.23 -1.08
C ALA A 44 -13.19 15.10 -1.25
N LEU A 45 -13.65 13.94 -1.73
CA LEU A 45 -15.06 13.70 -2.06
C LEU A 45 -15.88 13.14 -0.89
N ASP A 46 -15.23 12.40 0.01
CA ASP A 46 -15.85 11.87 1.22
C ASP A 46 -14.82 11.64 2.33
N ALA A 47 -15.27 11.05 3.43
CA ALA A 47 -14.46 10.86 4.63
C ALA A 47 -13.28 9.87 4.42
N LEU A 48 -13.40 8.90 3.49
CA LEU A 48 -12.30 7.98 3.17
C LEU A 48 -11.29 8.69 2.28
N ASP A 49 -11.79 9.40 1.27
CA ASP A 49 -10.95 10.19 0.36
C ASP A 49 -10.17 11.28 1.12
N ALA A 50 -10.78 11.89 2.13
CA ALA A 50 -10.12 12.84 3.02
C ALA A 50 -8.99 12.21 3.86
N ALA A 51 -9.15 10.95 4.27
CA ALA A 51 -8.12 10.19 4.97
C ALA A 51 -6.92 9.92 4.04
N CYS A 52 -7.20 9.49 2.81
CA CYS A 52 -6.19 9.29 1.77
C CYS A 52 -5.46 10.60 1.44
N LEU A 53 -6.18 11.73 1.30
CA LEU A 53 -5.58 13.06 1.11
C LEU A 53 -4.56 13.40 2.20
N ARG A 54 -4.88 13.14 3.47
CA ARG A 54 -3.98 13.41 4.61
C ARG A 54 -2.74 12.52 4.56
N HIS A 55 -2.91 11.24 4.27
CA HIS A 55 -1.80 10.29 4.11
C HIS A 55 -0.85 10.73 2.99
N ASP A 56 -1.40 11.05 1.83
CA ASP A 56 -0.68 11.54 0.66
C ASP A 56 0.13 12.81 0.94
N LEU A 57 -0.48 13.78 1.63
CA LEU A 57 0.21 15.01 2.04
C LEU A 57 1.33 14.72 3.03
N CYS A 58 1.13 13.79 3.97
CA CYS A 58 2.17 13.35 4.89
C CYS A 58 3.37 12.75 4.14
N ILE A 59 3.11 11.83 3.21
CA ILE A 59 4.15 11.20 2.38
C ILE A 59 4.93 12.23 1.58
N ARG A 60 4.24 13.22 0.97
CA ARG A 60 4.88 14.33 0.26
C ARG A 60 5.74 15.18 1.19
N ALA A 61 5.25 15.53 2.36
CA ALA A 61 5.99 16.31 3.35
C ALA A 61 7.20 15.55 3.93
N ALA A 62 7.12 14.22 4.02
CA ALA A 62 8.21 13.35 4.46
C ALA A 62 9.32 13.15 3.40
N GLY A 63 9.14 13.67 2.18
CA GLY A 63 10.14 13.64 1.12
C GLY A 63 10.13 12.36 0.26
N GLY A 64 9.13 11.49 0.41
CA GLY A 64 9.03 10.27 -0.39
C GLY A 64 8.20 9.15 0.23
N PRO A 65 8.02 8.03 -0.50
CA PRO A 65 7.26 6.87 -0.01
C PRO A 65 7.95 6.18 1.18
N PHE A 66 7.27 5.20 1.77
CA PHE A 66 7.80 4.32 2.82
C PHE A 66 8.06 4.98 4.19
N ASN A 67 7.53 6.19 4.41
CA ASN A 67 7.51 6.81 5.73
C ASN A 67 6.49 6.11 6.63
N CYS A 68 6.98 5.35 7.61
CA CYS A 68 6.10 4.54 8.46
C CYS A 68 5.25 5.36 9.43
N ALA A 69 5.69 6.55 9.84
CA ALA A 69 4.90 7.41 10.70
C ALA A 69 3.61 7.87 9.97
N CYS A 70 3.72 8.18 8.68
CA CYS A 70 2.56 8.48 7.83
C CYS A 70 1.62 7.27 7.71
N ASP A 71 2.15 6.08 7.44
CA ASP A 71 1.33 4.87 7.32
C ASP A 71 0.64 4.49 8.63
N LEU A 72 1.34 4.59 9.78
CA LEU A 72 0.78 4.31 11.09
C LEU A 72 -0.31 5.33 11.45
N ALA A 73 -0.09 6.63 11.21
CA ALA A 73 -1.11 7.65 11.43
C ALA A 73 -2.36 7.39 10.58
N PHE A 74 -2.17 7.00 9.31
CA PHE A 74 -3.27 6.66 8.42
C PHE A 74 -4.03 5.41 8.85
N MET A 75 -3.32 4.34 9.20
CA MET A 75 -3.90 3.10 9.72
C MET A 75 -4.73 3.33 10.98
N ASP A 76 -4.24 4.17 11.88
CA ASP A 76 -4.93 4.54 13.08
C ASP A 76 -6.21 5.35 12.80
N GLU A 77 -6.14 6.32 11.88
CA GLU A 77 -7.28 7.10 11.45
C GLU A 77 -8.39 6.21 10.88
N LEU A 78 -8.05 5.29 9.97
CA LEU A 78 -9.01 4.39 9.34
C LEU A 78 -9.73 3.48 10.35
N ARG A 79 -9.05 3.10 11.44
CA ARG A 79 -9.61 2.28 12.52
C ARG A 79 -10.58 3.04 13.41
N ARG A 80 -10.24 4.29 13.73
CA ARG A 80 -11.01 5.09 14.70
C ARG A 80 -12.19 5.81 14.06
N GLN A 81 -12.13 6.04 12.76
CA GLN A 81 -13.16 6.79 12.06
C GLN A 81 -14.51 6.05 12.06
N PRO A 82 -15.59 6.68 12.54
CA PRO A 82 -16.94 6.17 12.31
C PRO A 82 -17.29 6.36 10.83
N TRP A 83 -17.73 5.29 10.18
CA TRP A 83 -18.05 5.30 8.76
C TRP A 83 -19.54 5.53 8.53
N PRO A 84 -19.93 6.41 7.59
CA PRO A 84 -21.32 6.80 7.37
C PRO A 84 -22.19 5.67 6.81
N ASN A 85 -21.58 4.65 6.21
CA ASN A 85 -22.27 3.46 5.72
C ASN A 85 -21.31 2.26 5.61
N PRO A 86 -21.85 1.02 5.52
CA PRO A 86 -21.03 -0.20 5.46
C PRO A 86 -20.17 -0.31 4.19
N VAL A 87 -20.57 0.31 3.08
CA VAL A 87 -19.77 0.29 1.84
C VAL A 87 -18.48 1.07 2.04
N LEU A 88 -18.55 2.28 2.61
CA LEU A 88 -17.38 3.10 2.88
C LEU A 88 -16.50 2.47 3.96
N GLN A 89 -17.10 1.86 4.99
CA GLN A 89 -16.37 1.08 6.00
C GLN A 89 -15.59 -0.08 5.37
N SER A 90 -16.23 -0.85 4.48
CA SER A 90 -15.59 -1.96 3.78
C SER A 90 -14.44 -1.48 2.90
N ARG A 91 -14.59 -0.35 2.19
CA ARG A 91 -13.50 0.25 1.41
C ARG A 91 -12.36 0.73 2.29
N ALA A 92 -12.66 1.42 3.38
CA ALA A 92 -11.66 1.87 4.33
C ALA A 92 -10.84 0.70 4.90
N ARG A 93 -11.51 -0.41 5.22
CA ARG A 93 -10.84 -1.64 5.66
C ARG A 93 -9.95 -2.24 4.56
N GLY A 94 -10.36 -2.17 3.29
CA GLY A 94 -9.53 -2.60 2.15
C GLY A 94 -8.30 -1.72 1.94
N VAL A 95 -8.44 -0.40 2.12
CA VAL A 95 -7.32 0.54 2.08
C VAL A 95 -6.37 0.29 3.26
N PHE A 96 -6.90 0.04 4.46
CA PHE A 96 -6.12 -0.36 5.63
C PHE A 96 -5.32 -1.64 5.34
N GLU A 97 -5.94 -2.66 4.75
CA GLU A 97 -5.26 -3.91 4.38
C GLU A 97 -4.19 -3.68 3.32
N ALA A 98 -4.47 -2.87 2.29
CA ALA A 98 -3.52 -2.55 1.24
C ALA A 98 -2.31 -1.76 1.74
N ILE A 99 -2.50 -0.79 2.64
CA ILE A 99 -1.37 -0.05 3.20
C ILE A 99 -0.44 -0.99 3.97
N THR A 100 -0.94 -2.07 4.59
CA THR A 100 -0.09 -3.04 5.30
C THR A 100 0.96 -3.74 4.42
N LEU A 101 0.72 -3.79 3.11
CA LEU A 101 1.63 -4.39 2.12
C LEU A 101 2.75 -3.44 1.66
N ILE A 102 2.64 -2.14 1.96
CA ILE A 102 3.67 -1.17 1.63
C ILE A 102 4.79 -1.25 2.68
N PRO A 103 6.05 -1.49 2.28
CA PRO A 103 7.15 -1.58 3.23
C PRO A 103 7.47 -0.20 3.84
N CYS A 104 7.97 -0.21 5.06
CA CYS A 104 8.55 0.95 5.72
C CYS A 104 10.07 0.96 5.54
N ALA A 105 10.66 2.15 5.42
CA ALA A 105 12.12 2.30 5.39
C ALA A 105 12.76 2.05 6.77
N ASP A 106 12.02 2.30 7.84
CA ASP A 106 12.45 2.07 9.23
C ASP A 106 11.96 0.70 9.74
N PRO A 107 12.85 -0.16 10.28
CA PRO A 107 12.48 -1.49 10.77
C PRO A 107 11.58 -1.45 12.01
N VAL A 108 11.69 -0.45 12.88
CA VAL A 108 10.84 -0.35 14.08
C VAL A 108 9.40 -0.07 13.68
N GLY A 109 9.20 0.91 12.81
CA GLY A 109 7.91 1.22 12.21
C GLY A 109 7.34 0.02 11.46
N GLN A 110 8.14 -0.69 10.67
CA GLN A 110 7.68 -1.91 9.98
C GLN A 110 7.13 -2.94 10.97
N ALA A 111 7.85 -3.20 12.07
CA ALA A 111 7.40 -4.13 13.10
C ALA A 111 6.07 -3.67 13.73
N MET A 112 5.95 -2.39 14.08
CA MET A 112 4.71 -1.82 14.62
C MET A 112 3.55 -1.97 13.64
N LYS A 113 3.77 -1.67 12.37
CA LYS A 113 2.77 -1.77 11.29
C LYS A 113 2.25 -3.20 11.15
N MET A 114 3.16 -4.18 11.14
CA MET A 114 2.82 -5.61 11.08
C MET A 114 2.08 -6.08 12.33
N GLU A 115 2.53 -5.66 13.52
CA GLU A 115 1.88 -5.99 14.78
C GLU A 115 0.45 -5.43 14.84
N TRP A 116 0.26 -4.20 14.35
CA TRP A 116 -1.03 -3.57 14.22
C TRP A 116 -1.92 -4.36 13.27
N ALA A 117 -1.43 -4.67 12.07
CA ALA A 117 -2.16 -5.46 11.08
C ALA A 117 -2.59 -6.83 11.64
N ALA A 118 -1.67 -7.53 12.30
CA ALA A 118 -1.93 -8.83 12.92
C ALA A 118 -3.01 -8.74 14.00
N ARG A 119 -2.93 -7.76 14.91
CA ARG A 119 -3.95 -7.56 15.96
C ARG A 119 -5.34 -7.32 15.39
N ASP A 120 -5.46 -6.47 14.36
CA ASP A 120 -6.75 -6.14 13.77
C ASP A 120 -7.38 -7.34 13.05
N TRP A 121 -6.57 -8.04 12.25
CA TRP A 121 -7.02 -9.23 11.52
C TRP A 121 -7.34 -10.39 12.47
N MET A 122 -6.43 -10.75 13.38
CA MET A 122 -6.66 -11.81 14.36
C MET A 122 -7.85 -11.48 15.25
N GLY A 123 -7.99 -10.22 15.68
CA GLY A 123 -9.14 -9.79 16.47
C GLY A 123 -10.47 -9.95 15.72
N ALA A 124 -10.52 -9.63 14.43
CA ALA A 124 -11.71 -9.83 13.60
C ALA A 124 -12.05 -11.31 13.41
N VAL A 125 -11.05 -12.16 13.16
CA VAL A 125 -11.23 -13.61 13.00
C VAL A 125 -11.68 -14.27 14.31
N LEU A 126 -10.98 -13.99 15.42
CA LEU A 126 -11.28 -14.60 16.72
C LEU A 126 -12.63 -14.16 17.30
N SER A 127 -13.09 -12.96 16.94
CA SER A 127 -14.43 -12.47 17.33
C SER A 127 -15.55 -12.98 16.40
N GLY A 128 -15.23 -13.75 15.36
CA GLY A 128 -16.21 -14.25 14.39
C GLY A 128 -16.79 -13.18 13.48
N ARG A 129 -16.21 -11.97 13.45
CA ARG A 129 -16.66 -10.89 12.56
C ARG A 129 -16.27 -11.12 11.11
N GLU A 130 -15.17 -11.83 10.88
CA GLU A 130 -14.61 -12.07 9.55
C GLU A 130 -14.03 -13.47 9.43
N LEU A 131 -14.07 -14.03 8.22
CA LEU A 131 -13.35 -15.26 7.90
C LEU A 131 -11.85 -14.95 7.66
N PRO A 132 -10.93 -15.91 7.87
CA PRO A 132 -9.51 -15.70 7.59
C PRO A 132 -9.22 -15.25 6.15
N SER A 133 -10.06 -15.63 5.19
CA SER A 133 -9.93 -15.27 3.77
C SER A 133 -10.44 -13.89 3.41
N GLU A 134 -11.17 -13.19 4.30
CA GLU A 134 -11.83 -11.92 3.97
C GLU A 134 -10.85 -10.84 3.53
N THR A 135 -9.67 -10.76 4.16
CA THR A 135 -8.60 -9.83 3.78
C THR A 135 -8.21 -9.97 2.31
N PHE A 136 -8.01 -11.21 1.84
CA PHE A 136 -7.64 -11.47 0.45
C PHE A 136 -8.81 -11.16 -0.50
N THR A 137 -10.02 -11.58 -0.15
CA THR A 137 -11.23 -11.32 -0.96
C THR A 137 -11.47 -9.81 -1.13
N ARG A 138 -11.33 -9.04 -0.05
CA ARG A 138 -11.54 -7.59 -0.06
C ARG A 138 -10.51 -6.88 -0.92
N PHE A 139 -9.23 -7.24 -0.77
CA PHE A 139 -8.15 -6.70 -1.61
C PHE A 139 -8.41 -6.96 -3.10
N MET A 140 -8.71 -8.20 -3.46
CA MET A 140 -8.94 -8.57 -4.87
C MET A 140 -10.16 -7.85 -5.47
N ARG A 141 -11.24 -7.71 -4.69
CA ARG A 141 -12.41 -6.93 -5.12
C ARG A 141 -12.06 -5.45 -5.33
N MET A 142 -11.33 -4.84 -4.40
CA MET A 142 -10.97 -3.43 -4.49
C MET A 142 -10.09 -3.16 -5.73
N MET A 143 -9.12 -4.04 -5.99
CA MET A 143 -8.24 -3.92 -7.16
C MET A 143 -8.99 -4.17 -8.47
N SER A 144 -9.87 -5.18 -8.54
CA SER A 144 -10.65 -5.44 -9.75
C SER A 144 -11.60 -4.29 -10.08
N GLU A 145 -12.24 -3.71 -9.07
CA GLU A 145 -13.06 -2.50 -9.21
C GLU A 145 -12.24 -1.30 -9.71
N ALA A 146 -11.03 -1.09 -9.16
CA ALA A 146 -10.17 0.01 -9.58
C ALA A 146 -9.67 -0.16 -11.02
N MET A 147 -9.30 -1.39 -11.40
CA MET A 147 -8.90 -1.71 -12.79
C MET A 147 -10.07 -1.53 -13.77
N ALA A 148 -11.28 -1.95 -13.40
CA ALA A 148 -12.48 -1.77 -14.22
C ALA A 148 -12.82 -0.29 -14.44
N ARG A 149 -12.48 0.60 -13.48
CA ARG A 149 -12.60 2.06 -13.65
C ARG A 149 -11.47 2.65 -14.49
N GLY A 150 -10.25 2.11 -14.38
CA GLY A 150 -9.06 2.59 -15.10
C GLY A 150 -9.02 2.26 -16.59
N THR A 151 -9.83 1.31 -17.08
CA THR A 151 -9.97 0.98 -18.51
C THR A 151 -11.01 1.82 -19.24
N ILE A 152 -11.78 2.64 -18.52
CA ILE A 152 -12.75 3.59 -19.10
C ILE A 152 -12.09 4.97 -19.07
N ARG A 153 -11.32 5.28 -20.10
CA ARG A 153 -10.89 6.65 -20.44
C ARG A 153 -11.48 7.03 -21.79
#